data_AF-A0A2V2FR95-F1
#
_entry.id   AF-A0A2V2FR95-F1
#
_cell.length_a   1.000
_cell.length_b   1.000
_cell.length_c   1.000
_cell.angle_alpha   90.00
_cell.angle_beta   90.00
_cell.angle_gamma   90.00
#
_symmetry.space_group_name_H-M   'P 1'
#
loop_
_entity.id
_entity.type
_entity.pdbx_description
1 polymer ?
#
loop_
_entity_poly.entity_id
_entity_poly.type
_entity_poly.pdbx_seq_one_letter_code
_entity_poly.pdbx_strand_id
1 'polypeptide(L)'
;MRLSLPCHPPKLAAVIGGGGKTTLLFKLGRQLAASGAAVLLTTTTHLAWPPPADVAFCAPSAPEELAAAARPGTLVLAGYPAESEKMVGLSPEFLVAARRSFGHVLCEADGSRRLPLKWHRADEPCIPAGTDLLIQVAGLSALDRPAAEVLHRYELSGLPPAHRVAEEDIARLMLRAFAHCGVSCPAVALLNQADTPQLCARGEAIARTLRAKGYPAAAGMLREDVIGCWF
;
A
#
# COMPACT_ATOMS: atom_id res chain seq x y z
N MET A 1 -15.73 2.58 -10.23
CA MET A 1 -16.22 1.61 -9.20
C MET A 1 -15.49 1.87 -7.88
N ARG A 2 -16.09 1.62 -6.71
CA ARG A 2 -15.62 2.10 -5.38
C ARG A 2 -14.79 1.01 -4.68
N LEU A 3 -13.54 1.29 -4.32
CA LEU A 3 -12.78 0.52 -3.33
C LEU A 3 -13.57 0.57 -2.01
N SER A 4 -14.25 -0.50 -1.64
CA SER A 4 -14.78 -0.67 -0.29
C SER A 4 -13.63 -1.06 0.62
N LEU A 5 -13.49 -0.40 1.77
CA LEU A 5 -12.66 -0.91 2.86
C LEU A 5 -13.57 -1.74 3.77
N PRO A 6 -13.06 -2.81 4.42
CA PRO A 6 -13.85 -3.60 5.36
C PRO A 6 -14.11 -2.86 6.69
N CYS A 7 -13.65 -1.61 6.82
CA CYS A 7 -13.81 -0.75 7.98
C CYS A 7 -14.11 0.69 7.56
N HIS A 8 -14.45 1.54 8.54
CA HIS A 8 -14.56 2.98 8.31
C HIS A 8 -13.24 3.53 7.74
N PRO A 9 -13.28 4.53 6.84
CA PRO A 9 -12.08 5.13 6.27
C PRO A 9 -11.12 5.62 7.38
N PRO A 10 -9.87 5.14 7.43
CA PRO A 10 -8.92 5.44 8.50
C PRO A 10 -8.44 6.89 8.43
N LYS A 11 -8.08 7.49 9.57
CA LYS A 11 -7.42 8.80 9.58
C LYS A 11 -6.02 8.71 8.98
N LEU A 12 -5.30 7.62 9.27
CA LEU A 12 -3.99 7.27 8.71
C LEU A 12 -3.96 5.81 8.27
N ALA A 13 -3.75 5.56 6.98
CA ALA A 13 -3.50 4.23 6.43
C ALA A 13 -2.04 4.06 6.03
N ALA A 14 -1.45 2.92 6.38
CA ALA A 14 -0.15 2.52 5.86
C ALA A 14 -0.32 1.43 4.80
N VAL A 15 0.32 1.59 3.65
CA VAL A 15 0.32 0.63 2.54
C VAL A 15 1.70 -0.01 2.41
N ILE A 16 1.77 -1.34 2.49
CA ILE A 16 3.01 -2.12 2.48
C ILE A 16 2.96 -3.27 1.45
N GLY A 17 4.10 -3.90 1.17
CA GLY A 17 4.21 -5.07 0.29
C GLY A 17 4.65 -4.75 -1.14
N GLY A 18 4.05 -5.40 -2.13
CA GLY A 18 4.43 -5.31 -3.54
C GLY A 18 3.23 -5.36 -4.49
N GLY A 19 3.45 -5.05 -5.77
CA GLY A 19 2.41 -5.27 -6.78
C GLY A 19 1.27 -4.25 -6.80
N GLY A 20 1.58 -2.95 -6.67
CA GLY A 20 0.60 -1.87 -6.94
C GLY A 20 0.28 -0.93 -5.78
N LYS A 21 1.12 -0.89 -4.73
CA LYS A 21 0.97 0.03 -3.59
C LYS A 21 0.73 1.48 -4.01
N THR A 22 1.61 2.04 -4.84
CA THR A 22 1.49 3.43 -5.30
C THR A 22 0.18 3.63 -6.07
N THR A 23 -0.20 2.68 -6.93
CA THR A 23 -1.48 2.71 -7.64
C THR A 23 -2.67 2.71 -6.67
N LEU A 24 -2.65 1.85 -5.65
CA LEU A 24 -3.66 1.82 -4.60
C LEU A 24 -3.72 3.16 -3.85
N LEU A 25 -2.56 3.70 -3.49
CA LEU A 25 -2.40 4.96 -2.76
C LEU A 25 -3.12 6.11 -3.49
N PHE A 26 -2.82 6.31 -4.78
CA PHE A 26 -3.45 7.35 -5.60
C PHE A 26 -4.93 7.06 -5.84
N LYS A 27 -5.31 5.81 -6.09
CA LYS A 27 -6.71 5.45 -6.39
C LYS A 27 -7.63 5.65 -5.19
N LEU A 28 -7.22 5.15 -4.02
CA LEU A 28 -7.94 5.35 -2.78
C LEU A 28 -7.99 6.84 -2.43
N GLY A 29 -6.89 7.57 -2.64
CA GLY A 29 -6.84 9.01 -2.41
C GLY A 29 -7.83 9.79 -3.27
N ARG A 30 -7.86 9.52 -4.59
CA ARG A 30 -8.82 10.13 -5.53
C ARG A 30 -10.26 9.82 -5.14
N GLN A 31 -10.54 8.58 -4.74
CA GLN A 31 -11.88 8.19 -4.31
C GLN A 31 -12.33 8.95 -3.05
N LEU A 32 -11.45 9.06 -2.04
CA LEU A 32 -11.75 9.76 -0.80
C LEU A 32 -11.93 11.27 -1.05
N ALA A 33 -11.07 11.86 -1.89
CA ALA A 33 -11.20 13.25 -2.31
C ALA A 33 -12.51 13.50 -3.07
N ALA A 34 -12.90 12.61 -4.00
CA ALA A 34 -14.17 12.69 -4.71
C ALA A 34 -15.40 12.59 -3.77
N SER A 35 -15.24 12.01 -2.57
CA SER A 35 -16.28 12.01 -1.53
C SER A 35 -16.28 13.26 -0.64
N GLY A 36 -15.48 14.28 -0.98
CA GLY A 36 -15.41 15.57 -0.28
C GLY A 36 -14.34 15.66 0.81
N ALA A 37 -13.57 14.59 1.06
CA ALA A 37 -12.51 14.63 2.07
C ALA A 37 -11.28 15.41 1.59
N ALA A 38 -10.56 16.06 2.51
CA ALA A 38 -9.18 16.49 2.27
C ALA A 38 -8.26 15.28 2.44
N VAL A 39 -7.46 14.93 1.44
CA VAL A 39 -6.62 13.73 1.46
C VAL A 39 -5.15 14.07 1.20
N LEU A 40 -4.27 13.56 2.05
CA LEU A 40 -2.83 13.63 1.88
C LEU A 40 -2.26 12.26 1.48
N LEU A 41 -1.42 12.25 0.46
CA LEU A 41 -0.55 11.12 0.10
C LEU A 41 0.88 11.43 0.53
N THR A 42 1.59 10.43 1.03
CA THR A 42 3.02 10.53 1.31
C THR A 42 3.66 9.14 1.36
N THR A 43 4.93 9.06 1.74
CA THR A 43 5.67 7.79 1.90
C THR A 43 6.59 7.90 3.11
N THR A 44 7.06 6.77 3.65
CA THR A 44 8.22 6.73 4.56
C THR A 44 9.50 6.26 3.85
N THR A 45 9.40 5.97 2.55
CA THR A 45 10.53 5.61 1.70
C THR A 45 10.62 6.57 0.51
N HIS A 46 10.55 6.05 -0.73
CA HIS A 46 10.64 6.84 -1.94
C HIS A 46 9.44 6.58 -2.85
N LEU A 47 8.86 7.66 -3.37
CA LEU A 47 7.90 7.61 -4.49
C LEU A 47 8.56 8.12 -5.77
N ALA A 48 7.93 7.81 -6.91
CA ALA A 48 8.33 8.39 -8.19
C ALA A 48 8.05 9.90 -8.22
N TRP A 49 8.92 10.64 -8.90
CA TRP A 49 8.84 12.08 -9.12
C TRP A 49 9.08 12.38 -10.61
N PRO A 50 8.36 13.33 -11.25
CA PRO A 50 7.35 14.22 -10.69
C PRO A 50 5.99 13.52 -10.40
N PRO A 51 5.12 14.13 -9.58
CA PRO A 51 3.76 13.64 -9.37
C PRO A 51 2.93 13.63 -10.66
N PRO A 52 1.84 12.84 -10.71
CA PRO A 52 0.83 13.00 -11.75
C PRO A 52 0.34 14.45 -11.83
N ALA A 53 0.14 14.97 -13.04
CA ALA A 53 -0.23 16.37 -13.27
C ALA A 53 -1.56 16.79 -12.62
N ASP A 54 -2.46 15.83 -12.36
CA ASP A 54 -3.74 16.04 -11.70
C ASP A 54 -3.67 16.07 -10.16
N VAL A 55 -2.48 15.93 -9.58
CA VAL A 55 -2.28 15.86 -8.13
C VAL A 55 -1.52 17.08 -7.64
N ALA A 56 -2.12 17.81 -6.70
CA ALA A 56 -1.46 18.96 -6.07
C ALA A 56 -0.25 18.48 -5.27
N PHE A 57 0.85 19.25 -5.29
CA PHE A 57 2.07 18.94 -4.57
C PHE A 57 2.34 19.95 -3.46
N CYS A 58 2.83 19.48 -2.31
CA CYS A 58 3.23 20.31 -1.18
C CYS A 58 4.57 19.82 -0.62
N ALA A 59 5.58 20.69 -0.61
CA ALA A 59 6.85 20.46 0.07
C ALA A 59 6.92 21.41 1.28
N PRO A 60 6.29 21.04 2.41
CA PRO A 60 6.04 21.99 3.49
C PRO A 60 7.35 22.38 4.19
N SER A 61 7.57 23.67 4.41
CA SER A 61 8.66 24.15 5.27
C SER A 61 8.23 24.31 6.74
N ALA A 62 6.92 24.46 6.98
CA ALA A 62 6.30 24.51 8.29
C ALA A 62 4.96 23.72 8.34
N PRO A 63 4.57 23.14 9.50
CA PRO A 63 3.32 22.38 9.65
C PRO A 63 2.04 23.08 9.18
N GLU A 64 1.99 24.40 9.27
CA GLU A 64 0.86 25.24 8.88
C GLU A 64 0.59 25.19 7.37
N GLU A 65 1.61 24.97 6.54
CA GLU A 65 1.46 24.84 5.09
C GLU A 65 0.64 23.59 4.72
N LEU A 66 0.78 22.51 5.49
CA LEU A 66 -0.06 21.32 5.34
C LEU A 66 -1.52 21.63 5.68
N ALA A 67 -1.75 22.43 6.71
CA ALA A 67 -3.11 22.84 7.09
C ALA A 67 -3.77 23.69 5.99
N ALA A 68 -3.03 24.63 5.39
CA ALA A 68 -3.53 25.45 4.28
C ALA A 68 -3.83 24.63 3.01
N ALA A 69 -3.12 23.53 2.79
CA ALA A 69 -3.35 22.60 1.68
C ALA A 69 -4.55 21.67 1.90
N ALA A 70 -4.97 21.46 3.15
CA ALA A 70 -6.08 20.58 3.52
C ALA A 70 -7.44 21.24 3.26
N ARG A 71 -7.95 21.14 2.03
CA ARG A 71 -9.27 21.65 1.65
C ARG A 71 -10.23 20.51 1.31
N PRO A 72 -11.55 20.64 1.58
CA PRO A 72 -12.51 19.62 1.17
C PRO A 72 -12.40 19.31 -0.33
N GLY A 73 -12.40 18.01 -0.65
CA GLY A 73 -12.31 17.53 -2.03
C GLY A 73 -10.91 17.57 -2.65
N THR A 74 -9.85 17.89 -1.90
CA THR A 74 -8.48 17.92 -2.45
C THR A 74 -7.71 16.63 -2.21
N LEU A 75 -6.83 16.33 -3.18
CA LEU A 75 -5.80 15.31 -3.07
C LEU A 75 -4.43 16.00 -3.17
N VAL A 76 -3.63 15.87 -2.13
CA VAL A 76 -2.30 16.51 -2.02
C VAL A 76 -1.26 15.42 -1.85
N LEU A 77 -0.24 15.40 -2.70
CA LEU A 77 0.99 14.64 -2.46
C LEU A 77 1.98 15.53 -1.69
N ALA A 78 2.48 15.05 -0.55
CA ALA A 78 3.42 15.80 0.26
C ALA A 78 4.73 15.05 0.53
N GLY A 79 5.83 15.79 0.40
CA GLY A 79 7.19 15.31 0.60
C GLY A 79 8.18 16.21 -0.12
N TYR A 80 9.40 15.72 -0.35
CA TYR A 80 10.49 16.54 -0.88
C TYR A 80 11.14 15.84 -2.09
N PRO A 81 11.41 16.56 -3.19
CA PRO A 81 12.18 16.00 -4.30
C PRO A 81 13.54 15.48 -3.79
N ALA A 82 13.95 14.34 -4.31
CA ALA A 82 15.22 13.70 -4.05
C ALA A 82 15.91 13.38 -5.37
N GLU A 83 17.14 12.87 -5.30
CA GLU A 83 17.89 12.48 -6.50
C GLU A 83 17.18 11.38 -7.30
N SER A 84 17.53 11.24 -8.57
CA SER A 84 17.11 10.13 -9.44
C SER A 84 15.60 9.99 -9.65
N GLU A 85 14.89 11.10 -9.89
CA GLU A 85 13.44 11.10 -10.18
C GLU A 85 12.63 10.45 -9.05
N LYS A 86 13.06 10.70 -7.81
CA LYS A 86 12.38 10.26 -6.59
C LYS A 86 11.96 11.44 -5.74
N MET A 87 11.06 11.16 -4.81
CA MET A 87 10.79 12.02 -3.67
C MET A 87 10.85 11.20 -2.39
N VAL A 88 11.24 11.86 -1.29
CA VAL A 88 11.18 11.33 0.06
C VAL A 88 9.95 11.86 0.79
N GLY A 89 9.59 11.13 1.85
CA GLY A 89 8.46 11.41 2.70
C GLY A 89 8.55 12.64 3.59
N LEU A 90 7.49 12.84 4.36
CA LEU A 90 7.44 13.78 5.48
C LEU A 90 8.16 13.21 6.71
N SER A 91 8.71 14.10 7.54
CA SER A 91 9.20 13.72 8.87
C SER A 91 8.03 13.30 9.79
N PRO A 92 8.30 12.58 10.89
CA PRO A 92 7.25 12.22 11.86
C PRO A 92 6.45 13.42 12.39
N GLU A 93 7.09 14.57 12.57
CA GLU A 93 6.43 15.81 13.02
C GLU A 93 5.40 16.30 11.99
N PHE A 94 5.78 16.38 10.72
CA PHE A 94 4.88 16.77 9.63
C PHE A 94 3.76 15.73 9.41
N LEU A 95 4.01 14.45 9.64
CA LEU A 95 2.96 13.42 9.61
C LEU A 95 1.92 13.62 10.71
N VAL A 96 2.34 13.99 11.92
CA VAL A 96 1.42 14.32 13.02
C VAL A 96 0.58 15.54 12.67
N ALA A 97 1.18 16.59 12.10
CA ALA A 97 0.47 17.77 11.64
C ALA A 97 -0.53 17.43 10.51
N ALA A 98 -0.10 16.66 9.51
CA ALA A 98 -0.97 16.20 8.43
C ALA A 98 -2.18 15.42 8.97
N ARG A 99 -1.97 14.52 9.94
CA ARG A 99 -3.05 13.75 10.58
C ARG A 99 -4.06 14.65 11.30
N ARG A 100 -3.67 15.83 11.79
CA ARG A 100 -4.61 16.79 12.41
C ARG A 100 -5.44 17.52 11.36
N SER A 101 -4.82 17.93 10.26
CA SER A 101 -5.44 18.81 9.26
C SER A 101 -6.23 18.09 8.17
N PHE A 102 -5.77 16.92 7.71
CA PHE A 102 -6.41 16.19 6.61
C PHE A 102 -7.49 15.24 7.11
N GLY A 103 -8.54 15.03 6.30
CA GLY A 103 -9.55 13.99 6.55
C GLY A 103 -8.95 12.59 6.53
N HIS A 104 -8.01 12.35 5.60
CA HIS A 104 -7.27 11.10 5.48
C HIS A 104 -5.81 11.35 5.11
N VAL A 105 -4.91 10.57 5.71
CA VAL A 105 -3.50 10.47 5.33
C VAL A 105 -3.22 9.05 4.86
N LEU A 106 -2.73 8.90 3.64
CA LEU A 106 -2.34 7.61 3.07
C LEU A 106 -0.82 7.61 2.88
N CYS A 107 -0.15 6.61 3.47
CA CYS A 107 1.30 6.52 3.45
C CYS A 107 1.78 5.21 2.81
N GLU A 108 2.59 5.28 1.76
CA GLU A 108 3.34 4.11 1.29
C GLU A 108 4.53 3.87 2.22
N ALA A 109 4.46 2.81 3.01
CA ALA A 109 5.36 2.58 4.15
C ALA A 109 6.57 1.67 3.84
N ASP A 110 6.75 1.30 2.56
CA ASP A 110 7.91 0.55 2.09
C ASP A 110 8.15 0.69 0.57
N GLY A 111 9.35 0.35 0.10
CA GLY A 111 9.67 0.28 -1.35
C GLY A 111 9.89 -1.15 -1.85
N SER A 112 9.27 -1.56 -2.96
CA SER A 112 9.40 -2.92 -3.53
C SER A 112 10.18 -3.02 -4.84
N ARG A 113 10.80 -1.92 -5.31
CA ARG A 113 11.43 -1.83 -6.64
C ARG A 113 10.50 -2.25 -7.79
N ARG A 114 9.20 -1.98 -7.67
CA ARG A 114 8.13 -2.39 -8.60
C ARG A 114 7.91 -3.91 -8.71
N LEU A 115 8.53 -4.71 -7.86
CA LEU A 115 8.29 -6.15 -7.81
C LEU A 115 6.92 -6.45 -7.18
N PRO A 116 6.26 -7.54 -7.63
CA PRO A 116 4.93 -7.91 -7.19
C PRO A 116 4.89 -8.41 -5.74
N LEU A 117 6.00 -8.98 -5.24
CA LEU A 117 6.12 -9.43 -3.85
C LEU A 117 7.28 -8.73 -3.15
N LYS A 118 7.22 -8.70 -1.82
CA LYS A 118 8.28 -8.14 -0.98
C LYS A 118 8.47 -8.93 0.29
N TRP A 119 9.73 -9.25 0.58
CA TRP A 119 10.16 -9.73 1.89
C TRP A 119 10.62 -8.57 2.76
N HIS A 120 9.92 -8.31 3.87
CA HIS A 120 10.31 -7.29 4.85
C HIS A 120 11.51 -7.75 5.69
N ARG A 121 12.52 -6.89 5.80
CA ARG A 121 13.67 -7.05 6.72
C ARG A 121 13.25 -6.71 8.15
N ALA A 122 14.16 -6.92 9.10
CA ALA A 122 13.93 -6.59 10.51
C ALA A 122 13.57 -5.11 10.75
N ASP A 123 14.13 -4.21 9.95
CA ASP A 123 13.96 -2.75 10.01
C ASP A 123 12.81 -2.22 9.14
N GLU A 124 12.07 -3.10 8.46
CA GLU A 124 10.94 -2.73 7.61
C GLU A 124 9.66 -3.48 8.00
N PRO A 125 8.47 -3.02 7.57
CA PRO A 125 8.20 -1.75 6.90
C PRO A 125 8.28 -0.55 7.88
N CYS A 126 8.57 0.64 7.35
CA CYS A 126 8.64 1.86 8.14
C CYS A 126 7.22 2.42 8.35
N ILE A 127 6.43 1.75 9.18
CA ILE A 127 5.02 2.12 9.45
C ILE A 127 4.97 3.39 10.31
N PRO A 128 4.26 4.46 9.88
CA PRO A 128 4.05 5.64 10.71
C PRO A 128 3.37 5.31 12.06
N ALA A 129 3.81 5.98 13.12
CA ALA A 129 3.14 5.87 14.42
C ALA A 129 1.67 6.34 14.33
N GLY A 130 0.76 5.62 14.98
CA GLY A 130 -0.67 5.95 14.98
C GLY A 130 -1.43 5.56 13.71
N THR A 131 -0.90 4.64 12.89
CA THR A 131 -1.64 4.03 11.78
C THR A 131 -2.92 3.35 12.28
N ASP A 132 -4.07 3.70 11.69
CA ASP A 132 -5.38 3.13 12.03
C ASP A 132 -5.77 1.95 11.13
N LEU A 133 -5.09 1.78 9.99
CA LEU A 133 -5.30 0.66 9.07
C LEU A 133 -3.99 0.31 8.35
N LEU A 134 -3.61 -0.95 8.40
CA LEU A 134 -2.54 -1.50 7.57
C LEU A 134 -3.12 -2.21 6.36
N ILE A 135 -2.69 -1.84 5.15
CA ILE A 135 -3.06 -2.51 3.91
C ILE A 135 -1.81 -3.16 3.32
N GLN A 136 -1.78 -4.49 3.30
CA GLN A 136 -0.73 -5.24 2.63
C GLN A 136 -1.15 -5.60 1.21
N VAL A 137 -0.33 -5.20 0.23
CA VAL A 137 -0.54 -5.52 -1.18
C VAL A 137 0.41 -6.64 -1.61
N ALA A 138 -0.11 -7.59 -2.38
CA ALA A 138 0.68 -8.56 -3.12
C ALA A 138 0.18 -8.63 -4.57
N GLY A 139 1.10 -8.75 -5.52
CA GLY A 139 0.78 -8.87 -6.94
C GLY A 139 0.68 -10.33 -7.40
N LEU A 140 -0.45 -10.74 -7.93
CA LEU A 140 -0.68 -12.10 -8.44
C LEU A 140 0.12 -12.40 -9.72
N SER A 141 0.70 -11.39 -10.37
CA SER A 141 1.66 -11.60 -11.48
C SER A 141 2.95 -12.31 -11.06
N ALA A 142 3.15 -12.51 -9.75
CA ALA A 142 4.26 -13.32 -9.23
C ALA A 142 4.06 -14.83 -9.41
N LEU A 143 2.80 -15.29 -9.51
CA LEU A 143 2.49 -16.71 -9.58
C LEU A 143 3.18 -17.38 -10.78
N ASP A 144 3.66 -18.60 -10.54
CA ASP A 144 4.38 -19.45 -11.48
C ASP A 144 5.72 -18.88 -11.97
N ARG A 145 6.16 -17.72 -11.48
CA ARG A 145 7.44 -17.11 -11.85
C ARG A 145 8.55 -17.46 -10.86
N PRO A 146 9.83 -17.45 -11.30
CA PRO A 146 10.96 -17.67 -10.41
C PRO A 146 10.99 -16.64 -9.27
N ALA A 147 11.11 -17.09 -8.03
CA ALA A 147 11.09 -16.24 -6.84
C ALA A 147 12.11 -15.10 -6.91
N ALA A 148 13.32 -15.37 -7.42
CA ALA A 148 14.38 -14.37 -7.56
C ALA A 148 14.02 -13.19 -8.50
N GLU A 149 13.06 -13.37 -9.41
CA GLU A 149 12.62 -12.32 -10.34
C GLU A 149 11.48 -11.46 -9.77
N VAL A 150 10.70 -12.00 -8.83
CA VAL A 150 9.40 -11.43 -8.44
C VAL A 150 9.30 -11.05 -6.97
N LEU A 151 10.23 -11.52 -6.13
CA LEU A 151 10.29 -11.22 -4.71
C LEU A 151 11.39 -10.20 -4.41
N HIS A 152 11.01 -9.00 -3.99
CA HIS A 152 11.98 -8.05 -3.49
C HIS A 152 12.65 -8.59 -2.22
N ARG A 153 14.00 -8.62 -2.22
CA ARG A 153 14.85 -9.20 -1.18
C ARG A 153 14.67 -10.72 -1.05
N TYR A 154 14.61 -11.39 -2.21
CA TYR A 154 14.41 -12.83 -2.29
C TYR A 154 15.45 -13.61 -1.47
N GLU A 155 16.68 -13.11 -1.36
CA GLU A 155 17.79 -13.76 -0.67
C GLU A 155 17.46 -14.06 0.81
N LEU A 156 16.55 -13.29 1.40
CA LEU A 156 16.10 -13.46 2.78
C LEU A 156 15.01 -14.51 2.95
N SER A 157 14.40 -14.96 1.85
CA SER A 157 13.28 -15.91 1.88
C SER A 157 13.70 -17.36 2.09
N GLY A 158 14.95 -17.69 1.79
CA GLY A 158 15.44 -19.07 1.78
C GLY A 158 14.89 -19.94 0.64
N LEU A 159 14.09 -19.37 -0.28
CA LEU A 159 13.60 -20.09 -1.45
C LEU A 159 14.71 -20.30 -2.49
N PRO A 160 14.75 -21.46 -3.19
CA PRO A 160 15.62 -21.63 -4.34
C PRO A 160 15.36 -20.53 -5.40
N PRO A 161 16.38 -19.99 -6.09
CA PRO A 161 16.19 -18.90 -7.04
C PRO A 161 15.18 -19.21 -8.16
N ALA A 162 15.20 -20.45 -8.65
CA ALA A 162 14.30 -20.95 -9.70
C ALA A 162 12.96 -21.49 -9.17
N HIS A 163 12.72 -21.43 -7.85
CA HIS A 163 11.45 -21.83 -7.25
C HIS A 163 10.31 -21.03 -7.87
N ARG A 164 9.33 -21.72 -8.43
CA ARG A 164 8.15 -21.06 -9.00
C ARG A 164 7.17 -20.77 -7.87
N VAL A 165 6.86 -19.49 -7.69
CA VAL A 165 5.98 -19.02 -6.63
C VAL A 165 4.59 -19.63 -6.78
N ALA A 166 4.13 -20.31 -5.74
CA ALA A 166 2.78 -20.85 -5.61
C ALA A 166 1.90 -19.99 -4.69
N GLU A 167 0.60 -20.29 -4.65
CA GLU A 167 -0.38 -19.64 -3.79
C GLU A 167 0.02 -19.70 -2.30
N GLU A 168 0.53 -20.85 -1.86
CA GLU A 168 0.97 -21.06 -0.48
C GLU A 168 2.15 -20.14 -0.11
N ASP A 169 3.04 -19.84 -1.07
CA ASP A 169 4.18 -18.95 -0.83
C ASP A 169 3.71 -17.51 -0.61
N ILE A 170 2.75 -17.03 -1.41
CA ILE A 170 2.15 -15.70 -1.24
C ILE A 170 1.42 -15.62 0.10
N ALA A 171 0.60 -16.63 0.43
CA ALA A 171 -0.10 -16.68 1.71
C ALA A 171 0.87 -16.65 2.90
N ARG A 172 1.92 -17.48 2.88
CA ARG A 172 2.95 -17.52 3.93
C ARG A 172 3.70 -16.19 4.04
N LEU A 173 4.06 -15.59 2.91
CA LEU A 173 4.74 -14.29 2.89
C LEU A 173 3.88 -13.19 3.54
N MET A 174 2.59 -13.15 3.22
CA MET A 174 1.68 -12.14 3.78
C MET A 174 1.43 -12.35 5.27
N LEU A 175 1.14 -13.58 5.70
CA LEU A 175 0.98 -13.91 7.12
C LEU A 175 2.24 -13.60 7.93
N ARG A 176 3.43 -13.91 7.38
CA ARG A 176 4.70 -13.53 7.98
C ARG A 176 4.79 -12.01 8.16
N ALA A 177 4.46 -11.24 7.12
CA ALA A 177 4.54 -9.78 7.20
C ALA A 177 3.57 -9.20 8.23
N PHE A 178 2.32 -9.70 8.32
CA PHE A 178 1.38 -9.27 9.34
C PHE A 178 1.90 -9.54 10.75
N ALA A 179 2.42 -10.74 11.00
CA ALA A 179 3.02 -11.09 12.29
C ALA A 179 4.25 -10.22 12.60
N HIS A 180 5.10 -9.97 11.59
CA HIS A 180 6.29 -9.12 11.70
C HIS A 180 5.95 -7.65 11.99
N CYS A 181 4.88 -7.11 11.38
CA CYS A 181 4.46 -5.74 11.62
C CYS A 181 3.89 -5.53 13.03
N GLY A 182 3.27 -6.56 13.62
CA GLY A 182 2.79 -6.53 15.01
C GLY A 182 1.82 -5.39 15.34
N VAL A 183 1.11 -4.86 14.34
CA VAL A 183 0.23 -3.70 14.52
C VAL A 183 -1.01 -4.07 15.35
N SER A 184 -1.45 -3.16 16.20
CA SER A 184 -2.69 -3.29 16.99
C SER A 184 -3.94 -2.82 16.25
N CYS A 185 -3.78 -2.18 15.09
CA CYS A 185 -4.87 -1.72 14.24
C CYS A 185 -5.35 -2.82 13.28
N PRO A 186 -6.55 -2.69 12.70
CA PRO A 186 -6.99 -3.58 11.63
C PRO A 186 -5.95 -3.68 10.51
N ALA A 187 -5.73 -4.91 10.04
CA ALA A 187 -4.81 -5.21 8.95
C ALA A 187 -5.53 -6.02 7.87
N VAL A 188 -5.38 -5.61 6.62
CA VAL A 188 -6.12 -6.18 5.48
C VAL A 188 -5.18 -6.50 4.32
N ALA A 189 -5.56 -7.49 3.53
CA ALA A 189 -4.80 -7.96 2.38
C ALA A 189 -5.49 -7.60 1.06
N LEU A 190 -4.73 -7.04 0.12
CA LEU A 190 -5.16 -6.83 -1.26
C LEU A 190 -4.27 -7.65 -2.20
N LEU A 191 -4.84 -8.65 -2.84
CA LEU A 191 -4.19 -9.41 -3.90
C LEU A 191 -4.51 -8.77 -5.24
N ASN A 192 -3.64 -7.87 -5.66
CA ASN A 192 -3.80 -7.12 -6.90
C ASN A 192 -3.36 -7.96 -8.12
N GLN A 193 -3.65 -7.46 -9.32
CA GLN A 193 -3.28 -8.06 -10.61
C GLN A 193 -4.02 -9.38 -10.84
N ALA A 194 -5.25 -9.49 -10.35
CA ALA A 194 -6.17 -10.58 -10.67
C ALA A 194 -6.71 -10.43 -12.11
N ASP A 195 -5.84 -10.26 -13.10
CA ASP A 195 -6.16 -9.73 -14.43
C ASP A 195 -6.86 -10.76 -15.35
N THR A 196 -6.94 -12.03 -14.94
CA THR A 196 -7.60 -13.10 -15.69
C THR A 196 -8.53 -13.90 -14.78
N PRO A 197 -9.54 -14.63 -15.31
CA PRO A 197 -10.37 -15.51 -14.50
C PRO A 197 -9.57 -16.53 -13.68
N GLN A 198 -8.45 -17.03 -14.23
CA GLN A 198 -7.54 -17.93 -13.54
C GLN A 198 -6.87 -17.24 -12.35
N LEU A 199 -6.35 -16.01 -12.54
CA LEU A 199 -5.74 -15.24 -11.46
C LEU A 199 -6.78 -14.82 -10.41
N CYS A 200 -8.02 -14.52 -10.80
CA CYS A 200 -9.12 -14.29 -9.86
C CYS A 200 -9.36 -15.51 -8.97
N ALA A 201 -9.45 -16.71 -9.56
CA ALA A 201 -9.68 -17.94 -8.80
C ALA A 201 -8.53 -18.26 -7.84
N ARG A 202 -7.28 -18.11 -8.30
CA ARG A 202 -6.07 -18.33 -7.47
C ARG A 202 -5.95 -17.27 -6.38
N GLY A 203 -6.21 -16.01 -6.71
CA GLY A 203 -6.29 -14.91 -5.75
C GLY A 203 -7.32 -15.17 -4.65
N GLU A 204 -8.52 -15.63 -5.01
CA GLU A 204 -9.54 -15.97 -4.01
C GLU A 204 -9.16 -17.18 -3.15
N ALA A 205 -8.40 -18.15 -3.68
CA ALA A 205 -7.85 -19.25 -2.88
C ALA A 205 -6.86 -18.74 -1.81
N ILE A 206 -5.98 -17.81 -2.18
CA ILE A 206 -5.06 -17.15 -1.23
C ILE A 206 -5.87 -16.30 -0.23
N ALA A 207 -6.84 -15.51 -0.70
CA ALA A 207 -7.67 -14.66 0.15
C ALA A 207 -8.43 -15.48 1.20
N ARG A 208 -9.04 -16.62 0.82
CA ARG A 208 -9.68 -17.55 1.77
C ARG A 208 -8.72 -18.04 2.85
N THR A 209 -7.47 -18.33 2.49
CA THR A 209 -6.44 -18.73 3.46
C THR A 209 -6.15 -17.61 4.46
N LEU A 210 -6.04 -16.36 3.98
CA LEU A 210 -5.81 -15.18 4.84
C LEU A 210 -7.00 -14.89 5.76
N ARG A 211 -8.23 -14.97 5.23
CA ARG A 211 -9.48 -14.79 6.01
C ARG A 211 -9.61 -15.86 7.09
N ALA A 212 -9.28 -17.11 6.79
CA ALA A 212 -9.25 -18.20 7.78
C ALA A 212 -8.20 -17.98 8.91
N LYS A 213 -7.24 -17.08 8.70
CA LYS A 213 -6.26 -16.64 9.71
C LYS A 213 -6.63 -15.31 10.37
N GLY A 214 -7.81 -14.76 10.10
CA GLY A 214 -8.34 -13.56 10.73
C GLY A 214 -8.02 -12.24 10.01
N TYR A 215 -7.45 -12.30 8.80
CA TYR A 215 -7.15 -11.09 8.01
C TYR A 215 -8.16 -10.92 6.88
N PRO A 216 -8.99 -9.86 6.87
CA PRO A 216 -9.83 -9.53 5.72
C PRO A 216 -8.96 -9.42 4.46
N ALA A 217 -9.39 -10.06 3.38
CA ALA A 217 -8.58 -10.18 2.18
C ALA A 217 -9.46 -10.11 0.94
N ALA A 218 -9.01 -9.42 -0.10
CA ALA A 218 -9.69 -9.36 -1.39
C ALA A 218 -8.71 -9.55 -2.55
N ALA A 219 -9.15 -10.25 -3.60
CA ALA A 219 -8.45 -10.29 -4.89
C ALA A 219 -9.09 -9.30 -5.87
N GLY A 220 -8.29 -8.58 -6.66
CA GLY A 220 -8.82 -7.59 -7.59
C GLY A 220 -7.82 -7.01 -8.59
N MET A 221 -8.33 -6.11 -9.43
CA MET A 221 -7.60 -5.38 -10.45
C MET A 221 -7.66 -3.88 -10.15
N LEU A 222 -6.55 -3.31 -9.68
CA LEU A 222 -6.47 -1.85 -9.46
C LEU A 222 -6.53 -1.04 -10.75
N ARG A 223 -6.33 -1.64 -11.93
CA ARG A 223 -6.39 -0.94 -13.23
C ARG A 223 -7.81 -0.70 -13.75
N GLU A 224 -8.78 -1.54 -13.38
CA GLU A 224 -10.15 -1.52 -13.94
C GLU A 224 -11.24 -1.20 -12.90
N ASP A 225 -10.86 -0.62 -11.76
CA ASP A 225 -11.77 -0.34 -10.63
C ASP A 225 -12.41 -1.55 -9.96
N VAL A 226 -11.95 -2.78 -10.24
CA VAL A 226 -12.52 -4.00 -9.65
C VAL A 226 -11.77 -4.45 -8.40
N ILE A 227 -12.44 -4.51 -7.25
CA ILE A 227 -11.97 -5.26 -6.07
C ILE A 227 -13.02 -6.30 -5.73
N GLY A 228 -12.60 -7.54 -5.49
CA GLY A 228 -13.45 -8.63 -5.02
C GLY A 228 -13.96 -8.44 -3.58
N CYS A 229 -14.45 -9.53 -2.99
CA CYS A 229 -14.99 -9.52 -1.64
C CYS A 229 -13.87 -9.49 -0.58
N TRP A 230 -14.07 -8.74 0.51
CA TRP A 230 -13.13 -8.67 1.64
C TRP A 230 -13.40 -9.70 2.74
N PHE A 231 -14.61 -10.26 2.76
CA PHE A 231 -15.19 -11.09 3.81
C PHE A 231 -15.24 -12.58 3.44
#